data_AF-A0A2E5YB67-F1
#
_entry.id   AF-A0A2E5YB67-F1
#
_cell.length_a   1.000
_cell.length_b   1.000
_cell.length_c   1.000
_cell.angle_alpha   90.00
_cell.angle_beta   90.00
_cell.angle_gamma   90.00
#
_symmetry.space_group_name_H-M   'P 1'
#
loop_
_entity.id
_entity.type
_entity.pdbx_description
1 polymer ?
#
loop_
_entity_poly.entity_id
_entity_poly.type
_entity_poly.pdbx_seq_one_letter_code
_entity_poly.pdbx_strand_id
1 'polypeptide(L)'
;MSEGPLSDLGGLEEAYRIQIQELIEKESIRVISERIDPEENSRLCALSLLELVESEDEQLTSALMARLGSVRAALEGHGGGIVVSNSEIVVSRGGRKSLSLVIDLDGACVSCGAAPGTLKGIQDDLLADAEISSVRFSSSMLEWFNEIQREFVLQHGGVSFV
;
A
#
# COMPACT_ATOMS: atom_id res chain seq x y z
N MET A 1 29.20 -1.23 -39.34
CA MET A 1 28.67 -0.11 -38.54
C MET A 1 27.55 -0.69 -37.69
N SER A 2 27.92 -1.41 -36.62
CA SER A 2 27.97 -0.91 -35.23
C SER A 2 26.59 -0.44 -34.76
N GLU A 3 25.82 -1.38 -34.20
CA GLU A 3 24.72 -1.06 -33.31
C GLU A 3 25.29 -0.24 -32.14
N GLY A 4 24.73 0.95 -31.93
CA GLY A 4 25.22 1.90 -30.94
C GLY A 4 24.82 1.52 -29.50
N PRO A 5 25.40 2.18 -28.48
CA PRO A 5 25.30 1.79 -27.06
C PRO A 5 23.92 2.01 -26.42
N LEU A 6 22.90 2.40 -27.20
CA LEU A 6 21.57 2.74 -26.70
C LEU A 6 20.75 1.53 -26.24
N SER A 7 21.18 0.30 -26.57
CA SER A 7 20.58 -0.93 -26.05
C SER A 7 21.01 -1.27 -24.62
N ASP A 8 22.04 -0.62 -24.08
CA ASP A 8 22.63 -0.92 -22.76
C ASP A 8 22.09 -0.02 -21.63
N LEU A 9 21.55 1.16 -21.97
CA LEU A 9 21.01 2.12 -21.00
C LEU A 9 19.76 1.61 -20.28
N GLY A 10 18.86 0.92 -20.98
CA GLY A 10 17.66 0.33 -20.35
C GLY A 10 17.99 -0.80 -19.37
N GLY A 11 19.10 -1.51 -19.59
CA GLY A 11 19.61 -2.52 -18.67
C GLY A 11 20.24 -1.90 -17.42
N LEU A 12 21.01 -0.82 -17.58
CA LEU A 12 21.62 -0.09 -16.47
C LEU A 12 20.57 0.58 -15.57
N GLU A 13 19.59 1.28 -16.15
CA GLU A 13 18.52 1.95 -15.40
C GLU A 13 17.68 0.95 -14.60
N GLU A 14 17.34 -0.19 -15.22
CA GLU A 14 16.59 -1.25 -14.55
C GLU A 14 17.41 -1.91 -13.44
N ALA A 15 18.68 -2.24 -13.70
CA ALA A 15 19.57 -2.81 -12.69
C ALA A 15 19.75 -1.85 -11.50
N TYR A 16 19.88 -0.55 -11.76
CA TYR A 16 19.98 0.44 -10.70
C TYR A 16 18.67 0.57 -9.92
N ARG A 17 17.51 0.56 -10.60
CA ARG A 17 16.19 0.55 -9.95
C ARG A 17 16.04 -0.63 -9.00
N ILE A 18 16.38 -1.84 -9.45
CA ILE A 18 16.33 -3.07 -8.64
C ILE A 18 17.24 -2.94 -7.42
N GLN A 19 18.50 -2.51 -7.62
CA GLN A 19 19.44 -2.32 -6.51
C GLN A 19 18.92 -1.33 -5.47
N ILE A 20 18.34 -0.20 -5.89
CA ILE A 20 17.76 0.79 -4.98
C ILE A 20 16.54 0.20 -4.25
N GLN A 21 15.70 -0.56 -4.94
CA GLN A 21 14.54 -1.21 -4.32
C GLN A 21 14.95 -2.18 -3.21
N GLU A 22 15.97 -3.02 -3.45
CA GLU A 22 16.52 -3.94 -2.43
C GLU A 22 17.07 -3.19 -1.20
N LEU A 23 17.75 -2.06 -1.42
CA LEU A 23 18.27 -1.23 -0.34
C LEU A 23 17.16 -0.57 0.48
N ILE A 24 16.12 -0.04 -0.19
CA ILE A 24 14.94 0.54 0.46
C ILE A 24 14.21 -0.52 1.26
N GLU A 25 13.99 -1.71 0.71
CA GLU A 25 13.32 -2.81 1.39
C GLU A 25 14.09 -3.24 2.65
N LYS A 26 15.41 -3.42 2.55
CA LYS A 26 16.26 -3.78 3.69
C LYS A 26 16.20 -2.73 4.80
N GLU A 27 16.28 -1.46 4.44
CA GLU A 27 16.19 -0.37 5.41
C GLU A 27 14.80 -0.29 6.04
N SER A 28 13.74 -0.50 5.26
CA SER A 28 12.38 -0.49 5.77
C SER A 28 12.13 -1.62 6.77
N ILE A 29 12.60 -2.82 6.46
CA ILE A 29 12.51 -3.98 7.38
C ILE A 29 13.23 -3.64 8.69
N ARG A 30 14.42 -3.05 8.63
CA ARG A 30 15.17 -2.62 9.82
C ARG A 30 14.35 -1.64 10.67
N VAL A 31 13.86 -0.56 10.06
CA VAL A 31 13.06 0.47 10.75
C VAL A 31 11.82 -0.12 11.40
N ILE A 32 11.08 -1.00 10.69
CA ILE A 32 9.90 -1.67 11.23
C ILE A 32 10.30 -2.55 12.42
N SER A 33 11.35 -3.36 12.29
CA SER A 33 11.80 -4.26 13.38
C SER A 33 12.31 -3.54 14.63
N GLU A 34 12.79 -2.31 14.50
CA GLU A 34 13.24 -1.49 15.64
C GLU A 34 12.07 -0.85 16.39
N ARG A 35 10.91 -0.70 15.74
CA ARG A 35 9.74 0.03 16.28
C ARG A 35 8.56 -0.85 16.62
N ILE A 36 8.42 -1.97 15.93
CA ILE A 36 7.28 -2.87 16.01
C ILE A 36 7.72 -4.17 16.67
N ASP A 37 6.96 -4.60 17.68
CA ASP A 37 7.15 -5.90 18.30
C ASP A 37 6.93 -7.01 17.26
N PRO A 38 7.94 -7.84 16.95
CA PRO A 38 7.82 -8.88 15.95
C PRO A 38 6.80 -9.96 16.31
N GLU A 39 6.56 -10.23 17.60
CA GLU A 39 5.53 -11.18 18.03
C GLU A 39 4.14 -10.63 17.73
N GLU A 40 3.89 -9.37 18.09
CA GLU A 40 2.62 -8.69 17.81
C GLU A 40 2.39 -8.54 16.31
N ASN A 41 3.43 -8.20 15.53
CA ASN A 41 3.30 -8.11 14.08
C ASN A 41 2.93 -9.46 13.46
N SER A 42 3.56 -10.54 13.92
CA SER A 42 3.26 -11.90 13.46
C SER A 42 1.83 -12.30 13.82
N ARG A 43 1.37 -11.93 15.03
CA ARG A 43 -0.02 -12.14 15.46
C ARG A 43 -1.01 -11.40 14.55
N LEU A 44 -0.78 -10.13 14.26
CA LEU A 44 -1.63 -9.29 13.40
C LEU A 44 -1.68 -9.80 11.96
N CYS A 45 -0.55 -10.25 11.40
CA CYS A 45 -0.50 -10.87 10.08
C CYS A 45 -1.26 -12.21 10.01
N ALA A 46 -1.38 -12.92 11.13
CA ALA A 46 -2.08 -14.21 11.20
C ALA A 46 -3.60 -14.06 11.37
N LEU A 47 -4.12 -12.88 11.69
CA LEU A 47 -5.56 -12.65 11.81
C LEU A 47 -6.24 -12.76 10.44
N SER A 48 -7.41 -13.41 10.38
CA SER A 48 -8.26 -13.39 9.19
C SER A 48 -8.94 -12.03 9.06
N LEU A 49 -8.72 -11.37 7.93
CA LEU A 49 -9.34 -10.07 7.66
C LEU A 49 -10.84 -10.21 7.45
N LEU A 50 -11.29 -11.32 6.85
CA LEU A 50 -12.71 -11.63 6.69
C LEU A 50 -13.41 -11.70 8.04
N GLU A 51 -12.83 -12.41 9.02
CA GLU A 51 -13.39 -12.49 10.37
C GLU A 51 -13.44 -11.11 11.04
N LEU A 52 -12.36 -10.33 10.94
CA LEU A 52 -12.30 -8.98 11.52
C LEU A 52 -13.38 -8.05 10.93
N VAL A 53 -13.66 -8.15 9.63
CA VAL A 53 -14.73 -7.38 8.98
C VAL A 53 -16.12 -7.88 9.42
N GLU A 54 -16.33 -9.19 9.51
CA GLU A 54 -17.61 -9.77 9.94
C GLU A 54 -17.96 -9.44 11.41
N SER A 55 -16.94 -9.34 12.28
CA SER A 55 -17.12 -9.00 13.68
C SER A 55 -17.00 -7.50 13.98
N GLU A 56 -16.80 -6.66 12.96
CA GLU A 56 -16.55 -5.21 13.12
C GLU A 56 -15.40 -4.93 14.11
N ASP A 57 -14.32 -5.71 14.06
CA ASP A 57 -13.21 -5.63 15.02
C ASP A 57 -12.29 -4.44 14.71
N GLU A 58 -11.98 -3.66 15.75
CA GLU A 58 -11.13 -2.47 15.68
C GLU A 58 -9.69 -2.78 15.22
N GLN A 59 -9.24 -4.03 15.31
CA GLN A 59 -7.92 -4.48 14.87
C GLN A 59 -7.79 -4.57 13.34
N LEU A 60 -8.87 -4.42 12.56
CA LEU A 60 -8.81 -4.50 11.09
C LEU A 60 -7.72 -3.59 10.50
N THR A 61 -7.68 -2.32 10.91
CA THR A 61 -6.69 -1.36 10.42
C THR A 61 -5.27 -1.78 10.80
N SER A 62 -5.05 -2.24 12.04
CA SER A 62 -3.74 -2.73 12.51
C SER A 62 -3.30 -3.98 11.76
N ALA A 63 -4.22 -4.89 11.47
CA ALA A 63 -3.97 -6.09 10.69
C ALA A 63 -3.59 -5.76 9.23
N LEU A 64 -4.26 -4.79 8.62
CA LEU A 64 -3.91 -4.30 7.28
C LEU A 64 -2.55 -3.59 7.27
N MET A 65 -2.27 -2.73 8.26
CA MET A 65 -0.96 -2.09 8.42
C MET A 65 0.17 -3.12 8.57
N ALA A 66 -0.08 -4.25 9.24
CA ALA A 66 0.91 -5.32 9.42
C ALA A 66 1.32 -6.00 8.10
N ARG A 67 0.47 -5.95 7.08
CA ARG A 67 0.71 -6.51 5.74
C ARG A 67 1.47 -5.59 4.81
N LEU A 68 1.63 -4.32 5.19
CA LEU A 68 2.38 -3.34 4.41
C LEU A 68 3.89 -3.51 4.62
N GLY A 69 4.64 -3.43 3.53
CA GLY A 69 6.10 -3.55 3.50
C GLY A 69 6.77 -2.18 3.70
N SER A 70 7.57 -1.75 2.71
CA SER A 70 8.32 -0.49 2.80
C SER A 70 7.43 0.73 2.98
N VAL A 71 6.19 0.68 2.47
CA VAL A 71 5.25 1.79 2.63
C VAL A 71 4.84 1.98 4.09
N ARG A 72 4.77 0.91 4.88
CA ARG A 72 4.48 1.02 6.32
C ARG A 72 5.50 1.90 7.03
N ALA A 73 6.79 1.67 6.77
CA ALA A 73 7.87 2.44 7.36
C ALA A 73 7.76 3.94 7.03
N ALA A 74 7.33 4.25 5.80
CA ALA A 74 7.09 5.64 5.36
C ALA A 74 5.85 6.26 6.03
N LEU A 75 4.77 5.51 6.17
CA LEU A 75 3.54 5.97 6.83
C LEU A 75 3.79 6.28 8.32
N GLU A 76 4.33 5.30 9.05
CA GLU A 76 4.62 5.46 10.48
C GLU A 76 5.74 6.48 10.74
N GLY A 77 6.72 6.59 9.83
CA GLY A 77 7.81 7.57 9.91
C GLY A 77 7.33 9.02 9.89
N HIS A 78 6.20 9.29 9.24
CA HIS A 78 5.56 10.61 9.20
C HIS A 78 4.36 10.74 10.16
N GLY A 79 4.11 9.73 11.01
CA GLY A 79 2.98 9.73 11.95
C GLY A 79 1.63 9.67 11.24
N GLY A 80 1.55 8.99 10.10
CA GLY A 80 0.30 8.66 9.42
C GLY A 80 0.08 7.16 9.32
N GLY A 81 -1.00 6.80 8.65
CA GLY A 81 -1.42 5.42 8.47
C GLY A 81 -2.49 5.30 7.39
N ILE A 82 -3.05 4.11 7.26
CA ILE A 82 -4.25 3.88 6.46
C ILE A 82 -5.48 3.85 7.35
N VAL A 83 -6.63 4.17 6.77
CA VAL A 83 -7.95 4.01 7.40
C VAL A 83 -8.86 3.29 6.42
N VAL A 84 -9.69 2.38 6.93
CA VAL A 84 -10.69 1.70 6.10
C VAL A 84 -11.94 2.57 6.05
N SER A 85 -12.18 3.25 4.92
CA SER A 85 -13.41 4.02 4.71
C SER A 85 -14.62 3.10 4.48
N ASN A 86 -14.39 1.99 3.79
CA ASN A 86 -15.41 0.98 3.54
C ASN A 86 -14.76 -0.39 3.33
N SER A 87 -15.41 -1.44 3.80
CA SER A 87 -15.05 -2.82 3.53
C SER A 87 -16.29 -3.61 3.14
N GLU A 88 -16.20 -4.37 2.05
CA GLU A 88 -17.29 -5.19 1.55
C GLU A 88 -16.81 -6.63 1.35
N ILE A 89 -17.58 -7.59 1.86
CA ILE A 89 -17.35 -9.01 1.59
C ILE A 89 -18.01 -9.38 0.27
N VAL A 90 -17.19 -9.72 -0.71
CA VAL A 90 -17.62 -10.16 -2.02
C VAL A 90 -17.59 -11.69 -2.08
N VAL A 91 -18.70 -12.28 -2.50
CA VAL A 91 -18.79 -13.73 -2.72
C VAL A 91 -18.61 -14.02 -4.20
N SER A 92 -17.52 -14.70 -4.55
CA SER A 92 -17.28 -15.15 -5.91
C SER A 92 -18.30 -16.20 -6.35
N ARG A 93 -18.46 -16.41 -7.66
CA ARG A 93 -19.39 -17.42 -8.20
C ARG A 93 -19.18 -18.85 -7.66
N GLY A 94 -18.00 -19.16 -7.12
CA GLY A 94 -17.66 -20.42 -6.47
C GLY A 94 -17.86 -20.44 -4.94
N GLY A 95 -18.51 -19.44 -4.35
CA GLY A 95 -18.77 -19.36 -2.91
C GLY A 95 -17.60 -18.90 -2.05
N ARG A 96 -16.42 -18.65 -2.63
CA ARG A 96 -15.27 -18.08 -1.92
C ARG A 96 -15.53 -16.61 -1.60
N LYS A 97 -15.37 -16.25 -0.31
CA LYS A 97 -15.41 -14.88 0.18
C LYS A 97 -14.06 -14.19 -0.04
N SER A 98 -14.10 -12.91 -0.35
CA SER A 98 -12.94 -12.02 -0.41
C SER A 98 -13.36 -10.60 -0.07
N LEU A 99 -12.40 -9.74 0.26
CA LEU A 99 -12.64 -8.36 0.62
C LEU A 99 -12.46 -7.44 -0.57
N SER A 100 -13.33 -6.46 -0.66
CA SER A 100 -13.14 -5.26 -1.44
C SER A 100 -13.03 -4.08 -0.48
N LEU A 101 -11.89 -3.41 -0.49
CA LEU A 101 -11.57 -2.33 0.44
C LEU A 101 -11.59 -0.97 -0.26
N VAL A 102 -12.10 0.04 0.44
CA VAL A 102 -11.89 1.46 0.14
C VAL A 102 -11.06 2.04 1.28
N ILE A 103 -9.87 2.52 0.93
CA ILE A 103 -8.86 2.99 1.87
C ILE A 103 -8.75 4.51 1.79
N ASP A 104 -8.62 5.15 2.94
CA ASP A 104 -8.14 6.53 3.07
C ASP A 104 -6.78 6.52 3.78
N LEU A 105 -6.13 7.68 3.80
CA LEU A 105 -4.94 7.92 4.59
C LEU A 105 -5.28 8.81 5.78
N ASP A 106 -4.56 8.63 6.88
CA ASP A 106 -4.67 9.46 8.07
C ASP A 106 -3.32 10.07 8.46
N GLY A 107 -3.38 11.08 9.32
CA GLY A 107 -2.24 11.82 9.84
C GLY A 107 -1.57 12.70 8.79
N ALA A 108 -0.25 12.90 8.94
CA ALA A 108 0.51 13.79 8.06
C ALA A 108 0.68 13.25 6.63
N CYS A 109 0.30 11.99 6.37
CA CYS A 109 0.44 11.38 5.04
C CYS A 109 -0.52 12.00 4.00
N VAL A 110 -1.65 12.54 4.46
CA VAL A 110 -2.62 13.25 3.62
C VAL A 110 -2.06 14.60 3.16
N SER A 111 -1.34 15.32 4.03
CA SER A 111 -0.86 16.68 3.77
C SER A 111 0.45 16.74 2.96
N CYS A 112 1.21 15.63 2.91
CA CYS A 112 2.39 15.52 2.05
C CYS A 112 2.08 15.15 0.59
N GLY A 113 0.79 14.98 0.23
CA GLY A 113 0.38 14.74 -1.15
C GLY A 113 0.78 13.34 -1.64
N ALA A 114 0.46 12.30 -0.85
CA ALA A 114 0.84 10.89 -1.02
C ALA A 114 1.37 10.58 -2.44
N ALA A 115 2.67 10.33 -2.54
CA ALA A 115 3.30 10.08 -3.82
C ALA A 115 2.59 8.91 -4.52
N PRO A 116 2.38 8.95 -5.86
CA PRO A 116 1.79 7.86 -6.63
C PRO A 116 2.31 6.46 -6.26
N GLY A 117 3.63 6.36 -6.07
CA GLY A 117 4.28 5.12 -5.66
C GLY A 117 3.85 4.61 -4.29
N THR A 118 3.53 5.49 -3.34
CA THR A 118 3.02 5.11 -2.01
C THR A 118 1.64 4.49 -2.11
N LEU A 119 0.71 5.12 -2.84
CA LEU A 119 -0.65 4.58 -3.04
C LEU A 119 -0.60 3.25 -3.78
N LYS A 120 0.24 3.17 -4.81
CA LYS A 120 0.44 1.93 -5.56
C LYS A 120 1.03 0.83 -4.67
N GLY A 121 2.03 1.14 -3.86
CA GLY A 121 2.61 0.19 -2.91
C GLY A 121 1.61 -0.31 -1.87
N ILE A 122 0.75 0.55 -1.32
CA ILE A 122 -0.34 0.11 -0.42
C ILE A 122 -1.27 -0.86 -1.15
N GLN A 123 -1.68 -0.53 -2.38
CA GLN A 123 -2.53 -1.41 -3.17
C GLN A 123 -1.85 -2.76 -3.42
N ASP A 124 -0.58 -2.77 -3.84
CA ASP A 124 0.14 -3.98 -4.21
C ASP A 124 0.41 -4.88 -3.00
N ASP A 125 0.83 -4.30 -1.87
CA ASP A 125 1.05 -5.01 -0.61
C ASP A 125 -0.25 -5.66 -0.09
N LEU A 126 -1.37 -4.92 -0.10
CA LEU A 126 -2.65 -5.45 0.35
C LEU A 126 -3.21 -6.50 -0.61
N LEU A 127 -3.07 -6.33 -1.93
CA LEU A 127 -3.50 -7.31 -2.92
C LEU A 127 -2.66 -8.61 -2.91
N ALA A 128 -1.51 -8.61 -2.23
CA ALA A 128 -0.75 -9.84 -2.00
C ALA A 128 -1.45 -10.78 -0.98
N ASP A 129 -2.35 -10.26 -0.15
CA ASP A 129 -3.16 -11.08 0.76
C ASP A 129 -4.28 -11.82 0.01
N ALA A 130 -4.37 -13.14 0.21
CA ALA A 130 -5.32 -14.01 -0.49
C ALA A 130 -6.79 -13.80 -0.09
N GLU A 131 -7.06 -13.05 0.98
CA GLU A 131 -8.41 -12.63 1.38
C GLU A 131 -8.84 -11.32 0.72
N ILE A 132 -7.94 -10.55 0.12
CA ILE A 132 -8.24 -9.26 -0.52
C ILE A 132 -8.33 -9.45 -2.04
N SER A 133 -9.42 -8.94 -2.63
CA SER A 133 -9.69 -9.03 -4.07
C SER A 133 -9.68 -7.69 -4.79
N SER A 134 -9.85 -6.58 -4.05
CA SER A 134 -9.85 -5.23 -4.61
C SER A 134 -9.43 -4.23 -3.53
N VAL A 135 -8.58 -3.27 -3.93
CA VAL A 135 -8.23 -2.10 -3.11
C VAL A 135 -8.41 -0.85 -3.95
N ARG A 136 -9.26 0.05 -3.46
CA ARG A 136 -9.56 1.37 -4.04
C ARG A 136 -9.32 2.43 -2.98
N PHE A 137 -9.19 3.68 -3.41
CA PHE A 137 -8.97 4.81 -2.51
C PHE A 137 -10.18 5.72 -2.46
N SER A 138 -10.44 6.34 -1.31
CA SER A 138 -11.54 7.29 -1.16
C SER A 138 -11.26 8.57 -1.96
N SER A 139 -12.25 9.07 -2.71
CA SER A 139 -12.11 10.35 -3.41
C SER A 139 -11.92 11.54 -2.47
N SER A 140 -12.31 11.43 -1.18
CA SER A 140 -12.05 12.44 -0.14
C SER A 140 -10.57 12.80 -0.05
N MET A 141 -9.68 11.85 -0.32
CA MET A 141 -8.24 12.08 -0.33
C MET A 141 -7.81 13.18 -1.32
N LEU A 142 -8.52 13.27 -2.46
CA LEU A 142 -8.20 14.24 -3.51
C LEU A 142 -8.54 15.68 -3.11
N GLU A 143 -9.35 15.88 -2.07
CA GLU A 143 -9.70 17.20 -1.55
C GLU A 143 -8.51 17.89 -0.89
N TRP A 144 -7.55 17.10 -0.39
CA TRP A 144 -6.34 17.58 0.27
C TRP A 144 -5.21 17.93 -0.70
N PHE A 145 -5.33 17.50 -1.96
CA PHE A 145 -4.34 17.75 -2.99
C PHE A 145 -4.65 19.05 -3.73
N ASN A 146 -3.59 19.79 -4.08
CA ASN A 146 -3.73 20.86 -5.05
C ASN A 146 -3.99 20.30 -6.45
N GLU A 147 -4.36 21.17 -7.41
CA GLU A 147 -4.73 20.79 -8.77
C GLU A 147 -3.67 19.93 -9.46
N ILE A 148 -2.39 20.35 -9.40
CA ILE A 148 -1.28 19.62 -10.03
C ILE A 148 -1.09 18.25 -9.39
N GLN A 149 -1.09 18.18 -8.06
CA GLN A 149 -0.96 16.91 -7.33
C GLN A 149 -2.09 15.95 -7.66
N ARG A 150 -3.33 16.45 -7.71
CA ARG A 150 -4.52 15.67 -8.05
C ARG A 150 -4.41 15.12 -9.47
N GLU A 151 -4.10 15.95 -10.46
CA GLU A 151 -3.92 15.50 -11.85
C GLU A 151 -2.82 14.45 -11.96
N PHE A 152 -1.69 14.68 -11.30
CA PHE A 152 -0.56 13.77 -11.33
C PHE A 152 -0.90 12.40 -10.73
N VAL A 153 -1.58 12.36 -9.57
CA VAL A 153 -1.99 11.11 -8.93
C VAL A 153 -3.06 10.39 -9.75
N LEU A 154 -4.01 11.11 -10.37
CA LEU A 154 -5.02 10.49 -11.23
C LEU A 154 -4.42 9.88 -12.51
N GLN A 155 -3.40 10.51 -13.09
CA GLN A 155 -2.76 10.04 -14.32
C GLN A 155 -1.70 8.96 -14.08
N HIS A 156 -0.94 9.07 -12.99
CA HIS A 156 0.26 8.26 -12.74
C HIS A 156 0.19 7.40 -11.47
N GLY A 157 -0.87 7.52 -10.67
CA GLY A 157 -1.09 6.73 -9.45
C GLY A 157 -1.23 5.24 -9.72
N GLY A 158 -1.78 4.85 -10.87
CA GLY A 158 -2.07 3.45 -11.16
C GLY A 158 -3.08 2.82 -10.19
N VAL A 159 -3.88 3.66 -9.52
CA VAL A 159 -4.89 3.28 -8.52
C VAL A 159 -6.23 3.93 -8.86
N SER A 160 -7.31 3.37 -8.33
CA SER A 160 -8.68 3.86 -8.58
C SER A 160 -9.24 4.58 -7.36
N PHE A 161 -9.87 5.73 -7.59
CA PHE A 161 -10.60 6.49 -6.58
C PHE A 161 -12.11 6.30 -6.75
N VAL A 162 -12.85 6.18 -5.64
CA VAL A 162 -14.31 5.98 -5.60
C VAL A 162 -15.02 6.85 -4.58
#